data_AF-A0A208XH31-F1
#
_entry.id   AF-A0A208XH31-F1
#
_cell.length_a   1.000
_cell.length_b   1.000
_cell.length_c   1.000
_cell.angle_alpha   90.00
_cell.angle_beta   90.00
_cell.angle_gamma   90.00
#
_symmetry.space_group_name_H-M   'P 1'
#
loop_
_entity.id
_entity.type
_entity.pdbx_description
1 polymer ?
#
loop_
_entity_poly.entity_id
_entity_poly.type
_entity_poly.pdbx_seq_one_letter_code
_entity_poly.pdbx_strand_id
1 'polypeptide(L)'
;MQSYARFLGHPVHQMLIVFPLGLLATAVLFDLIALAADIGALSMAAYWMMAAGIIGALAAAPFGFADWLHIPAGTRAKRVGALHGGGNLVVTLLFLVAWLARSADGGLPALSLILSLLALAIALVTAWLGGELVSRLGVGVHEDAGLDAPSSLHADRRP
;
A
#
# COMPACT_ATOMS: atom_id res chain seq x y z
N MET A 1 -1.55 18.89 6.81
CA MET A 1 -2.24 18.26 7.96
C MET A 1 -1.39 17.10 8.41
N GLN A 2 -0.97 17.11 9.67
CA GLN A 2 -0.20 16.02 10.25
C GLN A 2 -1.04 14.73 10.35
N SER A 3 -0.38 13.57 10.24
CA SER A 3 -1.01 12.26 10.48
C SER A 3 -1.44 12.13 11.95
N TYR A 4 -2.53 11.41 12.18
CA TYR A 4 -2.98 11.11 13.54
C TYR A 4 -2.12 10.00 14.14
N ALA A 5 -1.90 8.91 13.41
CA ALA A 5 -1.12 7.78 13.87
C ALA A 5 0.36 7.90 13.46
N ARG A 6 1.21 8.34 14.40
CA ARG A 6 2.63 8.58 14.16
C ARG A 6 3.53 7.77 15.08
N PHE A 7 4.72 7.44 14.57
CA PHE A 7 5.82 6.87 15.32
C PHE A 7 7.09 7.67 15.03
N LEU A 8 7.74 8.19 16.07
CA LEU A 8 8.93 9.05 15.97
C LEU A 8 8.74 10.21 14.96
N GLY A 9 7.55 10.82 14.97
CA GLY A 9 7.16 11.92 14.08
C GLY A 9 6.65 11.50 12.70
N HIS A 10 6.88 10.27 12.24
CA HIS A 10 6.49 9.83 10.91
C HIS A 10 5.13 9.11 10.89
N PRO A 11 4.31 9.29 9.85
CA PRO A 11 3.04 8.57 9.70
C PRO A 11 3.26 7.05 9.60
N VAL A 12 2.68 6.28 10.52
CA VAL A 12 2.85 4.81 10.56
C VAL A 12 2.33 4.16 9.28
N HIS A 13 1.21 4.66 8.75
CA HIS A 13 0.67 4.18 7.48
C HIS A 13 1.69 4.30 6.33
N GLN A 14 2.36 5.45 6.19
CA GLN A 14 3.35 5.67 5.14
C GLN A 14 4.59 4.77 5.29
N MET A 15 4.97 4.45 6.53
CA MET A 15 6.06 3.50 6.79
C MET A 15 5.69 2.08 6.36
N LEU A 16 4.44 1.68 6.56
CA LEU A 16 3.99 0.30 6.31
C LEU A 16 3.64 0.01 4.86
N ILE A 17 3.12 0.98 4.10
CA ILE A 17 2.64 0.76 2.72
C ILE A 17 3.71 0.32 1.72
N VAL A 18 5.00 0.46 2.06
CA VAL A 18 6.11 -0.03 1.23
C VAL A 18 6.05 -1.54 1.04
N PHE A 19 5.58 -2.27 2.05
CA PHE A 19 5.45 -3.72 2.01
C PHE A 19 4.37 -4.20 1.05
N PRO A 20 3.08 -3.83 1.20
CA PRO A 20 2.03 -4.32 0.31
C PRO A 20 2.29 -3.93 -1.15
N LEU A 21 2.66 -2.68 -1.43
CA LEU A 21 2.86 -2.26 -2.82
C LEU A 21 4.06 -2.98 -3.47
N GLY A 22 5.18 -3.07 -2.75
CA GLY A 22 6.38 -3.76 -3.25
C GLY A 22 6.14 -5.26 -3.45
N LEU A 23 5.68 -5.95 -2.41
CA LEU A 23 5.51 -7.41 -2.42
C LEU A 23 4.45 -7.86 -3.43
N LEU A 24 3.29 -7.20 -3.49
CA LEU A 24 2.23 -7.58 -4.40
C LEU A 24 2.61 -7.32 -5.86
N ALA A 25 3.29 -6.20 -6.16
CA ALA A 25 3.78 -5.94 -7.50
C ALA A 25 4.87 -6.94 -7.92
N THR A 26 5.82 -7.26 -7.03
CA THR A 26 6.86 -8.26 -7.30
C THR A 26 6.28 -9.66 -7.50
N ALA A 27 5.21 -10.02 -6.77
CA ALA A 27 4.53 -11.29 -6.98
C ALA A 27 4.02 -11.45 -8.43
N VAL A 28 3.38 -10.41 -8.98
CA VAL A 28 2.93 -10.42 -10.39
C VAL A 28 4.12 -10.55 -11.35
N LEU A 29 5.21 -9.82 -11.12
CA LEU A 29 6.42 -9.93 -11.94
C LEU A 29 6.99 -11.35 -11.91
N PHE A 30 7.03 -11.98 -10.74
CA PHE A 30 7.54 -13.34 -10.59
C PHE A 30 6.66 -14.36 -11.28
N ASP A 31 5.34 -14.23 -11.23
CA ASP A 31 4.43 -15.09 -11.99
C ASP A 31 4.62 -14.94 -13.51
N LEU A 32 4.81 -13.70 -14.01
CA LEU A 32 5.10 -13.45 -15.43
C LEU A 32 6.42 -14.07 -15.88
N ILE A 33 7.48 -13.97 -15.05
CA ILE A 33 8.77 -14.59 -15.35
C ILE A 33 8.68 -16.10 -15.26
N ALA A 34 7.98 -16.63 -14.25
CA ALA A 34 7.75 -18.07 -14.09
C ALA A 34 7.07 -18.66 -15.34
N LEU A 35 6.06 -17.96 -15.88
CA LEU A 35 5.37 -18.36 -17.10
C LEU A 35 6.26 -18.26 -18.35
N ALA A 36 7.06 -17.20 -18.48
CA ALA A 36 7.90 -16.98 -19.65
C ALA A 36 9.14 -17.87 -19.70
N ALA A 37 9.71 -18.22 -18.55
CA ALA A 37 10.96 -18.96 -18.42
C ALA A 37 10.78 -20.38 -17.87
N ASP A 38 9.54 -20.81 -17.62
CA ASP A 38 9.18 -22.12 -17.03
C ASP A 38 9.89 -22.40 -15.69
N ILE A 39 9.88 -21.40 -14.80
CA ILE A 39 10.57 -21.43 -13.49
C ILE A 39 9.53 -21.49 -12.37
N GLY A 40 9.07 -22.70 -12.02
CA GLY A 40 8.08 -22.92 -10.95
C GLY A 40 8.47 -22.34 -9.58
N ALA A 41 9.78 -22.25 -9.28
CA ALA A 41 10.28 -21.65 -8.05
C ALA A 41 9.91 -20.16 -7.90
N LEU A 42 9.82 -19.40 -9.01
CA LEU A 42 9.38 -18.01 -8.96
C LEU A 42 7.88 -17.89 -8.68
N SER A 43 7.09 -18.83 -9.20
CA SER A 43 5.65 -18.87 -8.91
C SER A 43 5.35 -19.24 -7.45
N MET A 44 6.16 -20.14 -6.87
CA MET A 44 6.18 -20.38 -5.42
C MET A 44 6.56 -19.12 -4.64
N ALA A 45 7.58 -18.38 -5.06
CA ALA A 45 7.96 -17.13 -4.40
C ALA A 45 6.83 -16.08 -4.49
N ALA A 46 6.15 -15.98 -5.63
CA ALA A 46 4.98 -15.12 -5.83
C ALA A 46 3.85 -15.47 -4.84
N TYR A 47 3.57 -16.75 -4.61
CA TYR A 47 2.59 -17.20 -3.60
C TYR A 47 2.88 -16.60 -2.21
N TRP A 48 4.12 -16.71 -1.73
CA TRP A 48 4.51 -16.19 -0.41
C TRP A 48 4.58 -14.66 -0.38
N MET A 49 4.97 -14.02 -1.48
CA MET A 49 4.91 -12.56 -1.61
C MET A 49 3.49 -12.03 -1.57
N MET A 50 2.52 -12.71 -2.20
CA MET A 50 1.10 -12.36 -2.08
C MET A 50 0.64 -12.44 -0.62
N ALA A 51 0.94 -13.54 0.07
CA ALA A 51 0.59 -13.69 1.50
C ALA A 51 1.18 -12.56 2.37
N ALA A 52 2.49 -12.32 2.25
CA ALA A 52 3.18 -11.29 3.01
C ALA A 52 2.67 -9.87 2.66
N GLY A 53 2.40 -9.60 1.37
CA GLY A 53 1.84 -8.34 0.90
C GLY A 53 0.43 -8.09 1.45
N ILE A 54 -0.43 -9.11 1.47
CA ILE A 54 -1.78 -9.02 2.07
C ILE A 54 -1.68 -8.72 3.57
N ILE A 55 -0.81 -9.42 4.30
CA ILE A 55 -0.58 -9.15 5.73
C ILE A 55 -0.11 -7.71 5.93
N GLY A 56 0.83 -7.22 5.10
CA GLY A 56 1.29 -5.84 5.12
C GLY A 56 0.16 -4.83 4.86
N ALA A 57 -0.73 -5.11 3.90
CA ALA A 57 -1.89 -4.27 3.61
C ALA A 57 -2.85 -4.21 4.81
N LEU A 58 -3.16 -5.35 5.42
CA LEU A 58 -4.03 -5.43 6.60
C LEU A 58 -3.41 -4.75 7.82
N ALA A 59 -2.08 -4.78 7.97
CA ALA A 59 -1.37 -4.05 9.02
C ALA A 59 -1.39 -2.52 8.78
N ALA A 60 -1.26 -2.07 7.54
CA ALA A 60 -1.24 -0.65 7.19
C ALA A 60 -2.63 0.00 7.20
N ALA A 61 -3.69 -0.75 6.90
CA ALA A 61 -5.04 -0.22 6.70
C ALA A 61 -5.65 0.49 7.94
N PRO A 62 -5.54 -0.03 9.17
CA PRO A 62 -6.08 0.65 10.35
C PRO A 62 -5.50 2.05 10.56
N PHE A 63 -4.19 2.22 10.35
CA PHE A 63 -3.52 3.52 10.48
C PHE A 63 -3.97 4.50 9.40
N GLY A 64 -4.07 4.05 8.15
CA GLY A 64 -4.56 4.88 7.05
C GLY A 64 -6.03 5.28 7.23
N PHE A 65 -6.85 4.37 7.77
CA PHE A 65 -8.25 4.65 8.08
C PHE A 65 -8.38 5.67 9.23
N ALA A 66 -7.58 5.52 10.29
CA ALA A 66 -7.53 6.48 11.39
C ALA A 66 -7.12 7.88 10.91
N ASP A 67 -6.08 7.98 10.07
CA ASP A 67 -5.66 9.24 9.45
C ASP A 67 -6.77 9.83 8.57
N TRP A 68 -7.43 9.00 7.76
CA TRP A 68 -8.54 9.44 6.91
C TRP A 68 -9.71 10.00 7.71
N LEU A 69 -10.08 9.38 8.84
CA LEU A 69 -11.16 9.86 9.71
C LEU A 69 -10.91 11.29 10.19
N HIS A 70 -9.66 11.64 10.48
CA HIS A 70 -9.27 12.96 10.97
C HIS A 70 -9.14 14.02 9.87
N ILE A 71 -9.16 13.64 8.59
CA ILE A 71 -9.21 14.62 7.50
C ILE A 71 -10.54 15.40 7.60
N PRO A 72 -10.51 16.74 7.58
CA PRO A 72 -11.72 17.56 7.66
C PRO A 72 -12.74 17.20 6.58
N ALA A 73 -14.01 17.12 6.98
CA ALA A 73 -15.12 16.82 6.07
C ALA A 73 -15.25 17.90 4.97
N GLY A 74 -15.79 17.53 3.80
CA GLY A 74 -15.99 18.42 2.67
C GLY A 74 -14.72 18.76 1.86
N THR A 75 -13.53 18.37 2.33
CA THR A 75 -12.28 18.65 1.62
C THR A 75 -12.03 17.71 0.43
N ARG A 76 -11.24 18.16 -0.55
CA ARG A 76 -10.72 17.31 -1.63
C ARG A 76 -9.92 16.13 -1.08
N ALA A 77 -9.13 16.35 -0.02
CA ALA A 77 -8.35 15.30 0.65
C ALA A 77 -9.24 14.17 1.20
N LYS A 78 -10.41 14.50 1.79
CA LYS A 78 -11.34 13.48 2.30
C LYS A 78 -11.84 12.55 1.20
N ARG A 79 -12.21 13.13 0.05
CA ARG A 79 -12.70 12.39 -1.13
C ARG A 79 -11.61 11.55 -1.77
N VAL A 80 -10.43 12.13 -2.02
CA VAL A 80 -9.29 11.40 -2.59
C VAL A 80 -8.84 10.28 -1.65
N GLY A 81 -8.82 10.53 -0.34
CA GLY A 81 -8.52 9.52 0.67
C GLY A 81 -9.52 8.36 0.70
N ALA A 82 -10.81 8.64 0.51
CA ALA A 82 -11.83 7.59 0.40
C ALA A 82 -11.64 6.74 -0.86
N LEU A 83 -11.36 7.37 -2.01
CA LEU A 83 -11.07 6.65 -3.27
C LEU A 83 -9.79 5.80 -3.15
N HIS A 84 -8.74 6.36 -2.56
CA HIS A 84 -7.48 5.67 -2.31
C HIS A 84 -7.68 4.45 -1.39
N GLY A 85 -8.30 4.64 -0.22
CA GLY A 85 -8.54 3.58 0.75
C GLY A 85 -9.48 2.50 0.21
N GLY A 86 -10.59 2.90 -0.42
CA GLY A 86 -11.54 1.96 -1.04
C GLY A 86 -10.92 1.18 -2.19
N GLY A 87 -10.11 1.82 -3.03
CA GLY A 87 -9.38 1.14 -4.09
C GLY A 87 -8.38 0.11 -3.54
N ASN A 88 -7.64 0.45 -2.48
CA ASN A 88 -6.70 -0.50 -1.87
C ASN A 88 -7.39 -1.67 -1.16
N LEU A 89 -8.62 -1.47 -0.64
CA LEU A 89 -9.44 -2.57 -0.15
C LEU A 89 -9.76 -3.54 -1.31
N VAL A 90 -10.18 -3.03 -2.46
CA VAL A 90 -10.43 -3.84 -3.66
C VAL A 90 -9.17 -4.58 -4.11
N VAL A 91 -8.03 -3.90 -4.19
CA VAL A 91 -6.72 -4.52 -4.51
C VAL A 91 -6.42 -5.68 -3.56
N THR A 92 -6.56 -5.45 -2.26
CA THR A 92 -6.27 -6.47 -1.24
C THR A 92 -7.19 -7.69 -1.37
N LEU A 93 -8.48 -7.48 -1.62
CA LEU A 93 -9.44 -8.56 -1.84
C LEU A 93 -9.16 -9.35 -3.12
N LEU A 94 -8.80 -8.67 -4.21
CA LEU A 94 -8.45 -9.34 -5.47
C LEU A 94 -7.20 -10.21 -5.30
N PHE A 95 -6.16 -9.70 -4.64
CA PHE A 95 -4.97 -10.50 -4.32
C PHE A 95 -5.28 -11.64 -3.35
N LEU A 96 -6.17 -11.43 -2.37
CA LEU A 96 -6.61 -12.49 -1.46
C LEU A 96 -7.28 -13.63 -2.22
N VAL A 97 -8.21 -13.31 -3.13
CA VAL A 97 -8.85 -14.34 -3.97
C VAL A 97 -7.84 -15.00 -4.91
N ALA A 98 -6.92 -14.22 -5.52
CA ALA A 98 -5.86 -14.76 -6.36
C ALA A 98 -4.94 -15.73 -5.60
N TRP A 99 -4.61 -15.40 -4.36
CA TRP A 99 -3.78 -16.20 -3.47
C TRP A 99 -4.50 -17.48 -3.00
N LEU A 100 -5.78 -17.39 -2.62
CA LEU A 100 -6.60 -18.54 -2.23
C LEU A 100 -6.92 -19.48 -3.40
N ALA A 101 -6.92 -18.98 -4.63
CA ALA A 101 -7.16 -19.77 -5.83
C ALA A 101 -5.97 -20.67 -6.23
N ARG A 102 -4.84 -20.59 -5.52
CA ARG A 102 -3.61 -21.32 -5.85
C ARG A 102 -2.95 -21.93 -4.60
N SER A 103 -2.10 -22.93 -4.81
CA SER A 103 -1.32 -23.60 -3.77
C SER A 103 0.16 -23.19 -3.81
N ALA A 104 0.87 -23.47 -2.71
CA ALA A 104 2.32 -23.32 -2.60
C ALA A 104 3.06 -24.52 -3.24
N ASP A 105 2.69 -24.93 -4.45
CA ASP A 105 3.34 -26.01 -5.21
C ASP A 105 3.95 -25.53 -6.54
N GLY A 106 3.86 -24.23 -6.81
CA GLY A 106 4.35 -23.59 -8.04
C GLY A 106 3.32 -23.53 -9.17
N GLY A 107 2.10 -24.06 -8.97
CA GLY A 107 1.00 -23.92 -9.92
C GLY A 107 0.53 -22.47 -10.06
N LEU A 108 0.30 -22.02 -11.30
CA LEU A 108 -0.23 -20.70 -11.64
C LEU A 108 -1.57 -20.82 -12.38
N PRO A 109 -2.69 -20.92 -11.65
CA PRO A 109 -4.02 -20.93 -12.26
C PRO A 109 -4.31 -19.61 -12.99
N ALA A 110 -4.94 -19.69 -14.16
CA ALA A 110 -5.27 -18.51 -14.97
C ALA A 110 -6.09 -17.46 -14.19
N LEU A 111 -7.01 -17.91 -13.33
CA LEU A 111 -7.79 -17.02 -12.45
C LEU A 111 -6.87 -16.17 -11.55
N SER A 112 -5.86 -16.80 -10.93
CA SER A 112 -4.93 -16.09 -10.05
C SER A 112 -4.12 -15.04 -10.80
N LEU A 113 -3.64 -15.38 -12.00
CA LEU A 113 -2.89 -14.46 -12.86
C LEU A 113 -3.77 -13.27 -13.30
N ILE A 114 -5.00 -13.52 -13.75
CA ILE A 114 -5.92 -12.46 -14.21
C ILE A 114 -6.28 -11.51 -13.06
N LEU A 115 -6.62 -12.05 -11.89
CA LEU A 115 -6.99 -11.24 -10.72
C LEU A 115 -5.81 -10.41 -10.21
N SER A 116 -4.60 -10.98 -10.17
CA SER A 116 -3.40 -10.27 -9.73
C SER A 116 -2.97 -9.17 -10.71
N LEU A 117 -3.10 -9.38 -12.02
CA LEU A 117 -2.88 -8.33 -13.03
C LEU A 117 -3.91 -7.19 -12.90
N LEU A 118 -5.19 -7.52 -12.73
CA LEU A 118 -6.24 -6.52 -12.51
C LEU A 118 -5.99 -5.73 -11.22
N ALA A 119 -5.65 -6.42 -10.14
CA ALA A 119 -5.31 -5.81 -8.86
C ALA A 119 -4.11 -4.87 -8.99
N LEU A 120 -3.05 -5.27 -9.71
CA LEU A 120 -1.90 -4.43 -9.95
C LEU A 120 -2.27 -3.15 -10.73
N ALA A 121 -3.10 -3.27 -11.77
CA ALA A 121 -3.55 -2.09 -12.53
C ALA A 121 -4.31 -1.09 -11.64
N ILE A 122 -5.19 -1.57 -10.77
CA ILE A 122 -5.90 -0.73 -9.78
C ILE A 122 -4.90 -0.16 -8.76
N ALA A 123 -3.94 -0.97 -8.30
CA ALA A 123 -2.93 -0.55 -7.33
C ALA A 123 -2.06 0.61 -7.84
N LEU A 124 -1.76 0.67 -9.14
CA LEU A 124 -1.04 1.81 -9.73
C LEU A 124 -1.87 3.10 -9.66
N VAL A 125 -3.17 3.03 -9.88
CA VAL A 125 -4.09 4.18 -9.74
C VAL A 125 -4.17 4.61 -8.28
N THR A 126 -4.32 3.66 -7.35
CA THR A 126 -4.40 3.99 -5.91
C THR A 126 -3.06 4.51 -5.38
N ALA A 127 -1.93 4.01 -5.87
CA ALA A 127 -0.60 4.54 -5.56
C ALA A 127 -0.47 6.00 -6.00
N TRP A 128 -0.95 6.33 -7.20
CA TRP A 128 -1.01 7.73 -7.65
C TRP A 128 -1.88 8.61 -6.75
N LEU A 129 -3.07 8.13 -6.34
CA LEU A 129 -3.93 8.85 -5.39
C LEU A 129 -3.24 9.06 -4.02
N GLY A 130 -2.45 8.07 -3.56
CA GLY A 130 -1.63 8.20 -2.36
C GLY A 130 -0.56 9.29 -2.52
N GLY A 131 0.12 9.31 -3.66
CA GLY A 131 1.05 10.38 -4.02
C GLY A 131 0.39 11.76 -4.04
N GLU A 132 -0.82 11.87 -4.59
CA GLU A 132 -1.59 13.12 -4.61
C GLU A 132 -1.95 13.61 -3.20
N LEU A 133 -2.36 12.69 -2.30
CA LEU A 133 -2.66 13.01 -0.90
C LEU A 133 -1.46 13.62 -0.18
N VAL A 134 -0.27 13.07 -0.37
CA VAL A 134 0.94 13.53 0.29
C VAL A 134 1.50 14.78 -0.38
N SER A 135 1.78 14.68 -1.68
CA SER A 135 2.57 15.69 -2.42
C SER A 135 1.79 16.95 -2.80
N ARG A 136 0.48 16.84 -3.02
CA ARG A 136 -0.37 17.98 -3.42
C ARG A 136 -1.30 18.45 -2.32
N LEU A 137 -1.77 17.53 -1.47
CA LEU A 137 -2.77 17.84 -0.44
C LEU A 137 -2.17 17.90 0.97
N GLY A 138 -0.87 17.61 1.13
CA GLY A 138 -0.14 17.77 2.40
C GLY A 138 -0.68 16.88 3.52
N VAL A 139 -1.26 15.72 3.19
CA VAL A 139 -1.74 14.74 4.17
C VAL A 139 -0.57 13.95 4.72
N GLY A 140 -0.45 13.89 6.04
CA GLY A 140 0.67 13.23 6.72
C GLY A 140 1.95 14.08 6.74
N VAL A 141 1.90 15.33 6.27
CA VAL A 141 3.04 16.24 6.22
C VAL A 141 2.99 17.22 7.40
N HIS A 142 4.14 17.49 7.99
CA HIS A 142 4.33 18.48 9.05
C HIS A 142 4.01 19.91 8.58
N GLU A 143 3.56 20.77 9.49
CA GLU A 143 3.23 22.16 9.16
C GLU A 143 4.48 23.00 8.87
N ASP A 144 5.58 22.66 9.50
CA ASP A 144 6.92 23.25 9.35
C ASP A 144 7.83 22.45 8.39
N ALA A 145 7.25 21.56 7.57
CA ALA A 145 8.01 20.81 6.58
C ALA A 145 8.72 21.75 5.59
N GLY A 146 10.03 21.59 5.48
CA GLY A 146 10.90 22.40 4.61
C GLY A 146 12.28 21.76 4.50
N LEU A 147 13.13 22.30 3.63
CA LEU A 147 14.47 21.77 3.39
C LEU A 147 15.40 21.85 4.61
N ASP A 148 15.12 22.79 5.52
CA ASP A 148 15.86 23.04 6.76
C ASP A 148 15.04 22.68 8.02
N ALA A 149 13.99 21.86 7.90
CA ALA A 149 13.17 21.46 9.04
C ALA A 149 13.98 20.67 10.08
N PRO A 150 13.78 20.89 11.40
CA PRO A 150 14.50 20.17 12.43
C PRO A 150 14.10 18.69 12.46
N SER A 151 14.98 17.84 13.00
CA SER A 151 14.70 16.41 13.17
C SER A 151 13.46 16.18 14.05
N SER A 152 12.62 15.22 13.67
CA SER A 152 11.45 14.77 14.45
C SER A 152 11.80 14.17 15.81
N LEU A 153 13.08 13.87 16.05
CA LEU A 153 13.59 13.33 17.32
C LEU A 153 13.97 14.41 18.33
N HIS A 154 14.09 15.67 17.89
CA HIS A 154 14.32 16.77 18.81
C HIS A 154 12.98 17.22 19.39
N ALA A 155 12.82 17.07 20.71
CA ALA A 155 11.66 17.60 21.41
C ALA A 155 11.55 19.09 21.11
N ASP A 156 10.36 19.53 20.70
CA ASP A 156 10.02 20.93 20.48
C ASP A 156 10.25 21.67 21.81
N ARG A 157 11.45 22.21 22.01
CA ARG A 157 11.77 23.07 23.16
C ARG A 157 11.14 24.42 22.88
N ARG A 158 9.82 24.50 22.93
CA ARG A 158 9.13 25.79 23.04
C ARG A 158 9.04 26.13 24.54
N PRO A 159 9.55 27.30 24.98
CA PRO A 159 9.34 27.80 26.33
C PRO A 159 7.87 28.13 26.60
#